data_AF-A0AA45WQV1-F1
#
_entry.id   AF-A0AA45WQV1-F1
#
_cell.length_a   1.000
_cell.length_b   1.000
_cell.length_c   1.000
_cell.angle_alpha   90.00
_cell.angle_beta   90.00
_cell.angle_gamma   90.00
#
_symmetry.space_group_name_H-M   'P 1'
#
loop_
_entity.id
_entity.type
_entity.pdbx_description
1 polymer ?
#
loop_
_entity_poly.entity_id
_entity_poly.type
_entity_poly.pdbx_seq_one_letter_code
_entity_poly.pdbx_strand_id
1 'polypeptide(L)'
;MGRRGKKLDEKTREAIIAHYASCGNLSETARMFNVSVSTVHKVVKNSPADQFEELRNQKKKEHIEKAWSVINAYIEHVYNPELIQKTNARDSAIVIGTLWDKINREKELEFKGQEIELKRQELEQKNKAPEAPNVQIYLDALRGEVKDVFNDE
;
A
#
# COMPACT_ATOMS: atom_id res chain seq x y z
N MET A 1 -16.71 37.00 -9.19
CA MET A 1 -16.97 37.66 -7.90
C MET A 1 -17.75 36.71 -6.99
N GLY A 2 -17.15 36.30 -5.86
CA GLY A 2 -17.79 35.36 -4.93
C GLY A 2 -18.85 36.04 -4.07
N ARG A 3 -20.05 35.43 -3.99
CA ARG A 3 -21.13 35.86 -3.10
C ARG A 3 -20.71 35.63 -1.64
N ARG A 4 -20.00 36.60 -1.05
CA ARG A 4 -19.67 36.62 0.38
C ARG A 4 -20.98 36.66 1.19
N GLY A 5 -21.18 35.66 2.05
CA GLY A 5 -22.22 35.70 3.10
C GLY A 5 -23.55 35.01 2.81
N LYS A 6 -23.78 34.40 1.63
CA LYS A 6 -24.98 33.57 1.43
C LYS A 6 -24.77 32.16 1.99
N LYS A 7 -25.69 31.70 2.84
CA LYS A 7 -25.75 30.28 3.26
C LYS A 7 -25.87 29.43 2.00
N LEU A 8 -25.02 28.41 1.90
CA LEU A 8 -25.13 27.37 0.88
C LEU A 8 -26.45 26.63 1.07
N ASP A 9 -27.13 26.38 -0.04
CA ASP A 9 -28.29 25.49 -0.07
C ASP A 9 -27.85 24.07 0.30
N GLU A 10 -28.73 23.32 0.96
CA GLU A 10 -28.40 22.00 1.49
C GLU A 10 -28.04 21.01 0.38
N LYS A 11 -28.75 21.09 -0.75
CA LYS A 11 -28.45 20.28 -1.95
C LYS A 11 -27.05 20.53 -2.49
N THR A 12 -26.61 21.80 -2.51
CA THR A 12 -25.26 22.16 -2.96
C THR A 12 -24.20 21.67 -1.98
N ARG A 13 -24.51 21.67 -0.67
CA ARG A 13 -23.61 21.13 0.35
C ARG A 13 -23.40 19.63 0.16
N GLU A 14 -24.47 18.87 0.00
CA GLU A 14 -24.41 17.42 -0.26
C GLU A 14 -23.65 17.12 -1.56
N ALA A 15 -23.89 17.88 -2.63
CA ALA A 15 -23.19 17.72 -3.90
C ALA A 15 -21.68 18.00 -3.82
N ILE A 16 -21.27 19.01 -3.04
CA ILE A 16 -19.85 19.32 -2.78
C ILE A 16 -19.20 18.13 -2.04
N ILE A 17 -19.88 17.57 -1.05
CA ILE A 17 -19.36 16.44 -0.26
C ILE A 17 -19.23 15.19 -1.14
N ALA A 18 -20.26 14.87 -1.93
CA ALA A 18 -20.26 13.73 -2.83
C ALA A 18 -19.16 13.83 -3.90
N HIS A 19 -18.99 15.01 -4.51
CA HIS A 19 -17.94 15.24 -5.49
C HIS A 19 -16.54 15.12 -4.85
N TYR A 20 -16.33 15.75 -3.69
CA TYR A 20 -15.07 15.63 -2.97
C TYR A 20 -14.76 14.19 -2.56
N ALA A 21 -15.76 13.42 -2.14
CA ALA A 21 -15.61 12.00 -1.85
C ALA A 21 -15.20 11.19 -3.09
N SER A 22 -15.57 11.61 -4.30
CA SER A 22 -15.15 10.91 -5.52
C SER A 22 -13.71 11.22 -5.95
N CYS A 23 -13.26 12.49 -5.85
CA CYS A 23 -11.99 12.94 -6.41
C CYS A 23 -10.89 13.18 -5.37
N GLY A 24 -11.24 13.42 -4.10
CA GLY A 24 -10.31 13.77 -3.03
C GLY A 24 -9.64 15.15 -3.18
N ASN A 25 -10.00 15.93 -4.20
CA ASN A 25 -9.34 17.19 -4.55
C ASN A 25 -10.19 18.41 -4.16
N LEU A 26 -9.72 19.18 -3.16
CA LEU A 26 -10.39 20.38 -2.66
C LEU A 26 -10.45 21.50 -3.69
N SER A 27 -9.39 21.69 -4.48
CA SER A 27 -9.27 22.77 -5.46
C SER A 27 -10.15 22.54 -6.67
N GLU A 28 -10.23 21.30 -7.13
CA GLU A 28 -11.10 20.90 -8.25
C GLU A 28 -12.57 21.01 -7.87
N THR A 29 -12.95 20.52 -6.69
CA THR A 29 -14.31 20.65 -6.16
C THR A 29 -14.70 22.13 -6.00
N ALA A 30 -13.79 22.97 -5.49
CA ALA A 30 -14.03 24.40 -5.36
C ALA A 30 -14.30 25.10 -6.70
N ARG A 31 -13.55 24.72 -7.75
CA ARG A 31 -13.75 25.24 -9.12
C ARG A 31 -15.08 24.80 -9.70
N MET A 32 -15.44 23.53 -9.54
CA MET A 32 -16.68 22.96 -10.09
C MET A 32 -17.93 23.62 -9.49
N PHE A 33 -17.94 23.82 -8.17
CA PHE A 33 -19.09 24.41 -7.47
C PHE A 33 -18.98 25.94 -7.30
N ASN A 34 -17.95 26.57 -7.87
CA ASN A 34 -17.69 28.00 -7.80
C ASN A 34 -17.70 28.56 -6.35
N VAL A 35 -17.10 27.80 -5.43
CA VAL A 35 -16.96 28.15 -4.01
C VAL A 35 -15.49 28.28 -3.65
N SER A 36 -15.17 28.94 -2.54
CA SER A 36 -13.77 28.98 -2.08
C SER A 36 -13.33 27.59 -1.57
N VAL A 37 -12.04 27.27 -1.75
CA VAL A 37 -11.42 26.05 -1.20
C VAL A 37 -11.66 25.93 0.31
N SER A 38 -11.61 27.06 1.03
CA SER A 38 -11.91 27.13 2.46
C SER A 38 -13.35 26.75 2.80
N THR A 39 -14.31 27.01 1.91
CA THR A 39 -15.71 26.63 2.10
C THR A 39 -15.88 25.14 1.90
N VAL A 40 -15.27 24.56 0.87
CA VAL A 40 -15.25 23.10 0.64
C VAL A 40 -14.66 22.39 1.86
N HIS A 41 -13.52 22.86 2.36
CA HIS A 41 -12.87 22.28 3.52
C HIS A 41 -13.76 22.30 4.78
N LYS A 42 -14.46 23.40 5.04
CA LYS A 42 -15.43 23.50 6.16
C LYS A 42 -16.61 22.54 6.00
N VAL A 43 -17.14 22.44 4.79
CA VAL A 43 -18.28 21.56 4.48
C VAL A 43 -17.89 20.10 4.70
N VAL A 44 -16.75 19.68 4.16
CA VAL A 44 -16.23 18.31 4.32
C VAL A 44 -15.91 17.98 5.77
N LYS A 45 -15.24 18.89 6.50
CA LYS A 45 -14.87 18.66 7.91
C LYS A 45 -16.09 18.51 8.83
N ASN A 46 -17.18 19.18 8.52
CA ASN A 46 -18.42 19.13 9.29
C ASN A 46 -19.35 17.98 8.87
N SER A 47 -18.92 17.12 7.94
CA SER A 47 -19.71 15.98 7.45
C SER A 47 -19.31 14.69 8.19
N PRO A 48 -20.22 13.72 8.35
CA PRO A 48 -19.88 12.42 8.93
C PRO A 48 -18.83 11.71 8.07
N ALA A 49 -17.72 11.30 8.68
CA ALA A 49 -16.53 10.80 7.98
C ALA A 49 -16.73 9.40 7.36
N ASP A 50 -17.54 8.54 7.98
CA ASP A 50 -17.54 7.09 7.71
C ASP A 50 -18.11 6.69 6.34
N GLN A 51 -19.19 7.33 5.88
CA GLN A 51 -19.86 6.93 4.62
C GLN A 51 -19.06 7.23 3.35
N PHE A 52 -18.06 8.11 3.42
CA PHE A 52 -17.31 8.58 2.26
C PHE A 52 -15.96 7.88 2.08
N GLU A 53 -15.43 7.25 3.12
CA GLU A 53 -14.24 6.42 3.00
C GLU A 53 -14.51 5.17 2.16
N GLU A 54 -15.66 4.54 2.36
CA GLU A 54 -16.10 3.40 1.57
C GLU A 54 -16.24 3.77 0.09
N LEU A 55 -16.90 4.89 -0.22
CA LEU A 55 -17.04 5.39 -1.60
C LEU A 55 -15.68 5.72 -2.24
N ARG A 56 -14.75 6.33 -1.48
CA ARG A 56 -13.38 6.58 -1.96
C ARG A 56 -12.66 5.29 -2.29
N ASN A 57 -12.76 4.30 -1.41
CA ASN A 57 -12.12 3.00 -1.61
C ASN A 57 -12.74 2.26 -2.80
N GLN A 58 -14.06 2.31 -2.96
CA GLN A 58 -14.76 1.75 -4.10
C GLN A 58 -14.33 2.42 -5.42
N LYS A 59 -14.29 3.76 -5.48
CA LYS A 59 -13.86 4.48 -6.68
C LYS A 59 -12.39 4.23 -7.04
N LYS A 60 -11.52 4.11 -6.03
CA LYS A 60 -10.13 3.69 -6.25
C LYS A 60 -10.06 2.30 -6.85
N LYS A 61 -10.81 1.33 -6.32
CA LYS A 61 -10.89 -0.02 -6.88
C LYS A 61 -11.39 -0.02 -8.32
N GLU A 62 -12.51 0.66 -8.60
CA GLU A 62 -13.05 0.80 -9.96
C GLU A 62 -12.03 1.41 -10.94
N HIS A 63 -11.26 2.41 -10.49
CA HIS A 63 -10.24 3.04 -11.32
C HIS A 63 -9.07 2.09 -11.60
N ILE A 64 -8.62 1.35 -10.59
CA ILE A 64 -7.59 0.32 -10.72
C ILE A 64 -8.06 -0.77 -11.68
N GLU A 65 -9.28 -1.26 -11.54
CA GLU A 65 -9.87 -2.29 -12.43
C GLU A 65 -9.96 -1.79 -13.88
N LYS A 66 -10.41 -0.56 -14.10
CA LYS A 66 -10.43 0.04 -15.44
C LYS A 66 -9.03 0.18 -16.03
N ALA A 67 -8.06 0.63 -15.24
CA ALA A 67 -6.68 0.72 -15.68
C ALA A 67 -6.13 -0.66 -16.07
N TRP A 68 -6.39 -1.69 -15.26
CA TRP A 68 -6.03 -3.07 -15.56
C TRP A 68 -6.70 -3.59 -16.83
N SER A 69 -7.99 -3.31 -17.03
CA SER A 69 -8.71 -3.69 -18.25
C SER A 69 -8.06 -3.09 -19.51
N VAL A 70 -7.67 -1.81 -19.46
CA VAL A 70 -6.99 -1.14 -20.58
C VAL A 70 -5.61 -1.76 -20.82
N ILE A 71 -4.83 -1.97 -19.75
CA ILE A 71 -3.51 -2.59 -19.82
C ILE A 71 -3.62 -3.99 -20.47
N ASN A 72 -4.55 -4.81 -20.01
CA ASN A 72 -4.77 -6.16 -20.55
C ASN A 72 -5.14 -6.13 -22.03
N ALA A 73 -6.02 -5.21 -22.45
CA ALA A 73 -6.36 -5.04 -23.86
C ALA A 73 -5.14 -4.70 -24.74
N TYR A 74 -4.23 -3.85 -24.24
CA TYR A 74 -2.97 -3.55 -24.94
C TYR A 74 -2.00 -4.74 -24.94
N ILE A 75 -1.92 -5.50 -23.85
CA ILE A 75 -1.10 -6.72 -23.78
C ILE A 75 -1.60 -7.74 -24.81
N GLU A 76 -2.91 -7.98 -24.89
CA GLU A 76 -3.53 -8.86 -25.87
C GLU A 76 -3.25 -8.38 -27.31
N HIS A 77 -3.33 -7.07 -27.54
CA HIS A 77 -3.01 -6.47 -28.83
C HIS A 77 -1.54 -6.73 -29.24
N VAL A 78 -0.60 -6.56 -28.32
CA VAL A 78 0.84 -6.84 -28.54
C VAL A 78 1.10 -8.33 -28.75
N TYR A 79 0.31 -9.21 -28.12
CA TYR A 79 0.42 -10.66 -28.30
C TYR A 79 -0.13 -11.17 -29.63
N ASN A 80 -0.84 -10.34 -30.40
CA ASN A 80 -1.43 -10.74 -31.67
C ASN A 80 -0.35 -11.21 -32.69
N PRO A 81 -0.39 -12.47 -33.16
CA PRO A 81 0.61 -13.04 -34.05
C PRO A 81 0.80 -12.25 -35.35
N GLU A 82 -0.26 -11.67 -35.90
CA GLU A 82 -0.15 -10.87 -37.13
C GLU A 82 0.64 -9.59 -36.93
N LEU A 83 0.47 -8.94 -35.76
CA LEU A 83 1.22 -7.74 -35.43
C LEU A 83 2.68 -8.06 -35.21
N ILE A 84 2.99 -9.14 -34.50
CA ILE A 84 4.36 -9.61 -34.27
C ILE A 84 5.08 -9.86 -35.60
N GLN A 85 4.41 -10.47 -36.58
CA GLN A 85 4.98 -10.71 -37.91
C GLN A 85 5.14 -9.44 -38.75
N LYS A 86 4.24 -8.46 -38.61
CA LYS A 86 4.28 -7.18 -39.34
C LYS A 86 5.23 -6.17 -38.70
N THR A 87 5.55 -6.33 -37.42
CA THR A 87 6.38 -5.39 -36.66
C THR A 87 7.85 -5.56 -37.00
N ASN A 88 8.59 -4.45 -37.06
CA ASN A 88 10.01 -4.51 -37.33
C ASN A 88 10.78 -5.07 -36.11
N ALA A 89 11.97 -5.63 -36.36
CA ALA A 89 12.80 -6.23 -35.32
C ALA A 89 13.24 -5.23 -34.24
N ARG A 90 13.40 -3.95 -34.59
CA ARG A 90 13.85 -2.88 -33.68
C ARG A 90 12.81 -2.58 -32.61
N ASP A 91 11.57 -2.36 -33.03
CA ASP A 91 10.45 -2.04 -32.14
C ASP A 91 10.11 -3.24 -31.25
N SER A 92 10.18 -4.45 -31.82
CA SER A 92 10.07 -5.70 -31.05
C SER A 92 11.13 -5.78 -29.96
N ALA A 93 12.40 -5.48 -30.27
CA ALA A 93 13.48 -5.49 -29.30
C ALA A 93 13.31 -4.43 -28.19
N ILE A 94 12.77 -3.25 -28.52
CA ILE A 94 12.47 -2.19 -27.53
C ILE A 94 11.39 -2.67 -26.55
N VAL A 95 10.31 -3.24 -27.06
CA VAL A 95 9.21 -3.75 -26.23
C VAL A 95 9.71 -4.87 -25.34
N ILE A 96 10.42 -5.85 -25.90
CA ILE A 96 10.98 -6.98 -25.15
C ILE A 96 11.97 -6.49 -24.08
N GLY A 97 12.90 -5.60 -24.42
CA GLY A 97 13.87 -5.05 -23.47
C GLY A 97 13.20 -4.30 -22.32
N THR A 98 12.20 -3.47 -22.62
CA THR A 98 11.44 -2.75 -21.59
C THR A 98 10.70 -3.71 -20.65
N LEU A 99 10.08 -4.76 -21.19
CA LEU A 99 9.38 -5.76 -20.37
C LEU A 99 10.37 -6.54 -19.49
N TRP A 100 11.51 -6.95 -20.06
CA TRP A 100 12.57 -7.64 -19.32
C TRP A 100 13.10 -6.80 -18.15
N ASP A 101 13.40 -5.52 -18.39
CA ASP A 101 13.87 -4.59 -17.36
C ASP A 101 12.87 -4.44 -16.21
N LYS A 102 11.57 -4.38 -16.51
CA LYS A 102 10.52 -4.28 -15.48
C LYS A 102 10.40 -5.57 -14.66
N ILE A 103 10.37 -6.73 -15.32
CA ILE A 103 10.31 -8.04 -14.64
C ILE A 103 11.53 -8.24 -13.74
N ASN A 104 12.73 -7.90 -14.22
CA ASN A 104 13.95 -8.08 -13.45
C ASN A 104 13.98 -7.14 -12.23
N ARG A 105 13.53 -5.89 -12.40
CA ARG A 105 13.42 -4.93 -11.30
C ARG A 105 12.44 -5.39 -10.21
N GLU A 106 11.32 -6.03 -10.58
CA GLU A 106 10.39 -6.60 -9.60
C GLU A 106 11.05 -7.71 -8.78
N LYS A 107 11.74 -8.65 -9.44
CA LYS A 107 12.49 -9.71 -8.75
C LYS A 107 13.56 -9.15 -7.82
N GLU A 108 14.31 -8.13 -8.26
CA GLU A 108 15.29 -7.45 -7.40
C GLU A 108 14.66 -6.83 -6.15
N LEU A 109 13.46 -6.25 -6.28
CA LEU A 109 12.72 -5.68 -5.16
C LEU A 109 12.22 -6.77 -4.20
N GLU A 110 11.74 -7.89 -4.73
CA GLU A 110 11.34 -9.06 -3.93
C GLU A 110 12.52 -9.60 -3.11
N PHE A 111 13.68 -9.79 -3.73
CA PHE A 111 14.89 -10.25 -3.02
C PHE A 111 15.33 -9.26 -1.94
N LYS A 112 15.30 -7.95 -2.22
CA LYS A 112 15.60 -6.92 -1.20
C LYS A 112 14.59 -6.94 -0.05
N GLY A 113 13.32 -7.19 -0.33
CA GLY A 113 12.28 -7.34 0.69
C GLY A 113 12.58 -8.50 1.64
N GLN A 114 12.91 -9.67 1.07
CA GLN A 114 13.32 -10.85 1.84
C GLN A 114 14.58 -10.59 2.67
N GLU A 115 15.56 -9.89 2.11
CA GLU A 115 16.79 -9.52 2.84
C GLU A 115 16.51 -8.60 4.03
N ILE A 116 15.63 -7.60 3.86
CA ILE A 116 15.21 -6.70 4.94
C ILE A 116 14.48 -7.48 6.04
N GLU A 117 13.61 -8.42 5.66
CA GLU A 117 12.86 -9.24 6.61
C GLU A 117 13.77 -10.16 7.42
N LEU A 118 14.75 -10.80 6.78
CA LEU A 118 15.78 -11.58 7.47
C LEU A 118 16.58 -10.72 8.45
N LYS A 119 17.05 -9.53 8.02
CA LYS A 119 17.76 -8.60 8.91
C LYS A 119 16.92 -8.15 10.09
N ARG A 120 15.60 -7.97 9.89
CA ARG A 120 14.67 -7.65 10.98
C ARG A 120 14.58 -8.80 11.98
N GLN A 121 14.46 -10.04 11.52
CA GLN A 121 14.44 -11.22 12.37
C GLN A 121 15.77 -11.38 13.14
N GLU A 122 16.91 -11.14 12.50
CA GLU A 122 18.22 -11.15 13.17
C GLU A 122 18.33 -10.08 14.25
N LEU A 123 17.81 -8.87 14.00
CA LEU A 123 17.78 -7.79 15.00
C LEU A 123 16.82 -8.12 16.15
N GLU A 124 15.66 -8.71 15.87
CA GLU A 124 14.72 -9.16 16.91
C GLU A 124 15.32 -10.29 17.75
N GLN A 125 16.11 -11.19 17.16
CA GLN A 125 16.85 -12.22 17.90
C GLN A 125 18.02 -11.64 18.73
N LYS A 126 18.76 -10.66 18.19
CA LYS A 126 19.84 -9.97 18.93
C LYS A 126 19.32 -9.07 20.05
N ASN A 127 18.12 -8.50 19.90
CA ASN A 127 17.48 -7.64 20.91
C ASN A 127 16.65 -8.43 21.93
N LYS A 128 16.36 -9.71 21.71
CA LYS A 128 15.97 -10.58 22.81
C LYS A 128 17.16 -10.64 23.77
N ALA A 129 16.95 -10.14 24.99
CA ALA A 129 17.94 -10.25 26.06
C ALA A 129 18.45 -11.69 26.12
N PRO A 130 19.76 -11.93 26.35
CA PRO A 130 20.26 -13.28 26.52
C PRO A 130 19.34 -13.97 27.51
N GLU A 131 18.68 -15.06 27.10
CA GLU A 131 17.84 -15.84 28.00
C GLU A 131 18.70 -16.08 29.23
N ALA A 132 18.31 -15.48 30.36
CA ALA A 132 19.06 -15.60 31.59
C ALA A 132 19.30 -17.10 31.76
N PRO A 133 20.56 -17.56 31.78
CA PRO A 133 20.85 -18.98 31.78
C PRO A 133 19.99 -19.59 32.87
N ASN A 134 19.17 -20.58 32.54
CA ASN A 134 18.21 -21.14 33.47
C ASN A 134 19.00 -21.73 34.64
N VAL A 135 19.18 -20.92 35.69
CA VAL A 135 20.08 -21.21 36.82
C VAL A 135 19.63 -22.50 37.51
N GLN A 136 18.35 -22.85 37.37
CA GLN A 136 17.78 -24.10 37.86
C GLN A 136 18.46 -25.33 37.25
N ILE A 137 18.83 -25.30 35.97
CA ILE A 137 19.51 -26.43 35.30
C ILE A 137 20.89 -26.66 35.94
N TYR A 138 21.62 -25.58 36.27
CA TYR A 138 22.93 -25.66 36.91
C TYR A 138 22.83 -26.04 38.40
N LEU A 139 21.80 -25.55 39.09
CA LEU A 139 21.52 -25.91 40.49
C LEU A 139 21.09 -27.38 40.63
N ASP A 140 20.33 -27.90 39.68
CA ASP A 140 19.90 -29.29 39.67
C ASP A 140 21.07 -30.23 39.31
N ALA A 141 21.97 -29.81 38.42
CA ALA A 141 23.22 -30.53 38.13
C ALA A 141 24.15 -30.60 39.35
N LEU A 142 24.35 -29.47 40.05
CA LEU A 142 25.12 -29.44 41.30
C LEU A 142 24.46 -30.27 42.39
N ARG A 143 23.13 -30.28 42.51
CA ARG A 143 22.41 -31.15 43.45
C ARG A 143 22.53 -32.63 43.10
N GLY A 144 22.60 -32.97 41.80
CA GLY A 144 22.85 -34.33 41.33
C GLY A 144 24.26 -34.80 41.70
N GLU A 145 25.28 -33.99 41.38
CA GLU A 145 26.69 -34.29 41.71
C GLU A 145 26.94 -34.36 43.22
N VAL A 146 26.30 -33.48 44.02
CA VAL A 146 26.43 -33.51 45.49
C VAL A 146 25.71 -34.72 46.09
N LYS A 147 24.66 -35.26 45.46
CA LYS A 147 23.99 -36.46 45.95
C LYS A 147 24.83 -37.73 45.80
N ASP A 148 25.68 -37.77 44.78
CA ASP A 148 26.56 -38.91 44.53
C ASP A 148 27.86 -38.87 45.36
N VAL A 149 28.28 -37.70 45.83
CA VAL A 149 29.51 -37.54 46.64
C VAL A 149 29.29 -37.78 48.14
N PHE A 150 28.07 -37.64 48.65
CA PHE A 150 27.76 -37.76 50.09
C PHE A 150 26.95 -39.02 50.47
N ASN A 151 26.72 -39.96 49.55
CA ASN A 151 26.01 -41.22 49.82
C ASN A 151 26.91 -42.47 49.83
N ASP A 152 28.23 -42.30 49.71
CA ASP A 152 29.22 -43.37 49.94
C ASP A 152 29.73 -43.29 51.40
N GLU A 153 28.85 -43.55 52.38
CA GLU A 153 29.21 -43.99 53.75
C GLU A 153 28.34 -45.17 54.20
#